data_AF-A0A660RRC5-F1
#
_entry.id   AF-A0A660RRC5-F1
#
_cell.length_a   1.000
_cell.length_b   1.000
_cell.length_c   1.000
_cell.angle_alpha   90.00
_cell.angle_beta   90.00
_cell.angle_gamma   90.00
#
_symmetry.space_group_name_H-M   'P 1'
#
loop_
_entity.id
_entity.type
_entity.pdbx_description
1 polymer ?
#
loop_
_entity_poly.entity_id
_entity_poly.type
_entity_poly.pdbx_seq_one_letter_code
_entity_poly.pdbx_strand_id
1 'polypeptide(L)'
;MVIKYLFSAPKGDIPVCYDDLQRPFLISPGKSHPFLILGDYFEAIKDFILRDQGRPLVRVLREQLKADIGPDGISEILIRTEKHGALYHLASAEVFSGRQSMKMCVSTAVSENEKAWLRHEFDLLKFLNSTFALPYLPVPYFQGDTRVHSDHGDESLTMSLTEWFEDYHEWHLSMDEKGGKQRICIWDLQRGLCFASKEEGFEIFRQISKVLTLYYDTRDFNQIYPWHHAAGDFIVRRKDGIIDVKLT
;
A
#
# COMPACT_ATOMS: atom_id res chain seq x y z
N MET A 1 -14.85 -0.15 -19.58
CA MET A 1 -13.79 -0.29 -18.57
C MET A 1 -12.84 -1.39 -19.00
N VAL A 2 -11.54 -1.09 -19.09
CA VAL A 2 -10.47 -2.07 -19.33
C VAL A 2 -9.79 -2.40 -18.00
N ILE A 3 -9.44 -3.66 -17.76
CA ILE A 3 -8.69 -4.06 -16.56
C ILE A 3 -7.41 -4.77 -17.00
N LYS A 4 -6.28 -4.40 -16.41
CA LYS A 4 -4.97 -5.01 -16.71
C LYS A 4 -4.26 -5.44 -15.44
N TYR A 5 -3.60 -6.59 -15.52
CA TYR A 5 -2.78 -7.16 -14.46
C TYR A 5 -1.31 -7.01 -14.79
N LEU A 6 -0.54 -6.56 -13.81
CA LEU A 6 0.83 -6.10 -13.98
C LEU A 6 1.70 -6.58 -12.82
N PHE A 7 2.98 -6.82 -13.09
CA PHE A 7 4.02 -6.84 -12.06
C PHE A 7 4.62 -5.43 -11.96
N SER A 8 4.63 -4.86 -10.76
CA SER A 8 5.40 -3.64 -10.49
C SER A 8 6.89 -3.96 -10.54
N ALA A 9 7.66 -3.16 -11.28
CA ALA A 9 9.12 -3.32 -11.35
C ALA A 9 9.82 -1.96 -11.44
N PRO A 10 11.09 -1.86 -10.99
CA PRO A 10 11.82 -0.58 -10.99
C PRO A 10 11.95 0.10 -12.36
N LYS A 11 11.90 -0.67 -13.45
CA LYS A 11 12.00 -0.16 -14.83
C LYS A 11 10.64 0.07 -15.49
N GLY A 12 9.56 0.04 -14.72
CA GLY A 12 8.18 0.15 -15.19
C GLY A 12 7.42 -1.16 -15.14
N ASP A 13 6.11 -1.07 -15.34
CA ASP A 13 5.18 -2.18 -15.23
C ASP A 13 5.45 -3.26 -16.29
N ILE A 14 5.36 -4.52 -15.88
CA ILE A 14 5.46 -5.69 -16.75
C ILE A 14 4.08 -6.34 -16.88
N PRO A 15 3.51 -6.46 -18.10
CA PRO A 15 2.23 -7.16 -18.28
C PRO A 15 2.29 -8.62 -17.84
N VAL A 16 1.28 -9.05 -17.09
CA VAL A 16 1.12 -10.45 -16.67
C VAL A 16 0.60 -11.26 -17.86
N CYS A 17 1.31 -12.31 -18.26
CA CYS A 17 0.87 -13.19 -19.33
C CYS A 17 0.05 -14.38 -18.81
N TYR A 18 -0.49 -15.19 -19.72
CA TYR A 18 -1.30 -16.36 -19.34
C TYR A 18 -0.54 -17.33 -18.42
N ASP A 19 0.71 -17.66 -18.74
CA ASP A 19 1.53 -18.58 -17.96
C ASP A 19 1.84 -18.04 -16.56
N ASP A 20 1.92 -16.71 -16.41
CA ASP A 20 2.12 -16.08 -15.11
C ASP A 20 0.89 -16.23 -14.20
N LEU A 21 -0.32 -16.12 -14.77
CA LEU A 21 -1.57 -16.30 -14.02
C LEU A 21 -1.71 -17.72 -13.46
N GLN A 22 -1.12 -18.71 -14.12
CA GLN A 22 -1.14 -20.12 -13.70
C GLN A 22 -0.12 -20.45 -12.60
N ARG A 23 0.74 -19.50 -12.21
CA ARG A 23 1.73 -19.74 -11.15
C ARG A 23 1.03 -19.93 -9.80
N PRO A 24 1.53 -20.82 -8.93
CA PRO A 24 1.03 -20.95 -7.57
C PRO A 24 1.09 -19.61 -6.84
N PHE A 25 -0.01 -19.25 -6.18
CA PHE A 25 -0.02 -18.13 -5.27
C PHE A 25 0.82 -18.48 -4.04
N LEU A 26 1.78 -17.65 -3.68
CA LEU A 26 2.64 -17.88 -2.51
C LEU A 26 1.99 -17.23 -1.30
N ILE A 27 1.78 -17.96 -0.20
CA ILE A 27 1.32 -17.38 1.09
C ILE A 27 2.49 -16.68 1.79
N SER A 28 3.70 -17.22 1.64
CA SER A 28 4.93 -16.65 2.16
C SER A 28 6.09 -16.99 1.22
N PRO A 29 7.27 -16.34 1.36
CA PRO A 29 8.44 -16.67 0.55
C PRO A 29 8.74 -18.18 0.59
N GLY A 30 8.61 -18.85 -0.56
CA GLY A 30 8.85 -20.29 -0.71
C GLY A 30 7.71 -21.21 -0.27
N LYS A 31 6.56 -20.68 0.17
CA LYS A 31 5.38 -21.50 0.54
C LYS A 31 4.19 -21.15 -0.33
N SER A 32 3.79 -22.09 -1.18
CA SER A 32 2.57 -21.97 -1.99
C SER A 32 1.31 -22.20 -1.18
N HIS A 33 0.23 -21.56 -1.60
CA HIS A 33 -1.12 -21.91 -1.21
C HIS A 33 -1.46 -23.32 -1.73
N PRO A 34 -2.26 -24.12 -1.00
CA PRO A 34 -2.61 -25.48 -1.42
C PRO A 34 -3.23 -25.58 -2.82
N PHE A 35 -3.98 -24.55 -3.24
CA PHE A 35 -4.69 -24.58 -4.53
C PHE A 35 -4.83 -23.24 -5.26
N LEU A 36 -4.50 -22.10 -4.63
CA LEU A 36 -4.69 -20.81 -5.27
C LEU A 36 -3.56 -20.54 -6.27
N ILE A 37 -3.92 -19.96 -7.41
CA ILE A 37 -2.97 -19.44 -8.39
C ILE A 37 -2.96 -17.92 -8.40
N LEU A 38 -1.95 -17.32 -9.04
CA LEU A 38 -1.81 -15.86 -9.12
C LEU A 38 -3.00 -15.21 -9.83
N GLY A 39 -3.60 -15.89 -10.81
CA GLY A 39 -4.83 -15.44 -11.46
C GLY A 39 -5.98 -15.26 -10.47
N ASP A 40 -6.19 -16.21 -9.56
CA ASP A 40 -7.23 -16.12 -8.54
C ASP A 40 -7.04 -14.89 -7.64
N TYR A 41 -5.78 -14.58 -7.30
CA TYR A 41 -5.45 -13.41 -6.50
C TYR A 41 -5.82 -12.10 -7.21
N PHE A 42 -5.47 -11.95 -8.50
CA PHE A 42 -5.84 -10.77 -9.27
C PHE A 42 -7.35 -10.63 -9.44
N GLU A 43 -8.04 -11.73 -9.73
CA GLU A 43 -9.50 -11.76 -9.86
C GLU A 43 -10.18 -11.42 -8.52
N ALA A 44 -9.65 -11.90 -7.39
CA ALA A 44 -10.17 -11.55 -6.07
C ALA A 44 -10.00 -10.05 -5.76
N ILE A 45 -8.88 -9.43 -6.13
CA ILE A 45 -8.70 -7.97 -5.97
C ILE A 45 -9.70 -7.22 -6.85
N LYS A 46 -9.87 -7.66 -8.10
CA LYS A 46 -10.86 -7.07 -9.02
C LYS A 46 -12.27 -7.13 -8.41
N ASP A 47 -12.68 -8.30 -7.92
CA ASP A 47 -14.00 -8.51 -7.33
C ASP A 47 -14.18 -7.70 -6.04
N PHE A 48 -13.14 -7.60 -5.22
CA PHE A 48 -13.13 -6.76 -4.02
C PHE A 48 -13.37 -5.27 -4.35
N ILE A 49 -12.64 -4.74 -5.33
CA ILE A 49 -12.71 -3.33 -5.73
C ILE A 49 -14.05 -3.02 -6.40
N LEU A 50 -14.55 -3.95 -7.23
CA LEU A 50 -15.79 -3.80 -8.00
C LEU A 50 -17.03 -4.36 -7.31
N ARG A 51 -16.91 -4.77 -6.04
CA ARG A 51 -18.03 -5.28 -5.24
C ARG A 51 -19.19 -4.31 -5.22
N ASP A 52 -20.40 -4.83 -5.06
CA ASP A 52 -21.62 -4.04 -5.02
C ASP A 52 -21.77 -3.09 -6.22
N GLN A 53 -21.39 -3.56 -7.42
CA GLN A 53 -21.35 -2.79 -8.67
C GLN A 53 -20.40 -1.58 -8.62
N GLY A 54 -19.28 -1.71 -7.89
CA GLY A 54 -18.25 -0.67 -7.73
C GLY A 54 -18.69 0.52 -6.88
N ARG A 55 -19.83 0.45 -6.18
CA ARG A 55 -20.33 1.55 -5.34
C ARG A 55 -19.32 2.03 -4.29
N PRO A 56 -18.61 1.16 -3.54
CA PRO A 56 -17.59 1.59 -2.59
C PRO A 56 -16.45 2.35 -3.28
N LEU A 57 -15.94 1.84 -4.40
CA LEU A 57 -14.88 2.50 -5.16
C LEU A 57 -15.32 3.87 -5.68
N VAL A 58 -16.49 3.97 -6.31
CA VAL A 58 -16.99 5.23 -6.86
C VAL A 58 -17.15 6.29 -5.78
N ARG A 59 -17.60 5.89 -4.58
CA ARG A 59 -17.65 6.80 -3.42
C ARG A 59 -16.27 7.35 -3.07
N VAL A 60 -15.25 6.49 -3.00
CA VAL A 60 -13.86 6.90 -2.74
C VAL A 60 -13.37 7.87 -3.80
N LEU A 61 -13.56 7.55 -5.09
CA LEU A 61 -13.13 8.41 -6.19
C LEU A 61 -13.79 9.80 -6.13
N ARG A 62 -15.09 9.86 -5.84
CA ARG A 62 -15.81 11.14 -5.69
C ARG A 62 -15.27 11.98 -4.53
N GLU A 63 -15.06 11.35 -3.38
CA GLU A 63 -14.56 12.02 -2.18
C GLU A 63 -13.13 12.54 -2.37
N GLN A 64 -12.25 11.73 -2.98
CA GLN A 64 -10.83 12.04 -3.10
C GLN A 64 -10.49 12.93 -4.31
N LEU A 65 -11.09 12.67 -5.48
CA LEU A 65 -10.86 13.45 -6.69
C LEU A 65 -11.73 14.71 -6.77
N LYS A 66 -12.68 14.88 -5.82
CA LYS A 66 -13.64 15.99 -5.76
C LYS A 66 -14.36 16.23 -7.09
N ALA A 67 -14.65 15.14 -7.78
CA ALA A 67 -15.28 15.12 -9.10
C ALA A 67 -16.51 14.21 -9.07
N ASP A 68 -17.54 14.55 -9.85
CA ASP A 68 -18.72 13.69 -9.99
C ASP A 68 -18.41 12.54 -10.96
N ILE A 69 -17.77 11.51 -10.43
CA ILE A 69 -17.38 10.32 -11.17
C ILE A 69 -18.50 9.29 -11.02
N GLY A 70 -19.14 8.89 -12.12
CA GLY A 70 -20.04 7.73 -12.16
C GLY A 70 -19.28 6.42 -12.42
N PRO A 71 -19.92 5.25 -12.23
CA PRO A 71 -19.33 3.95 -12.57
C PRO A 71 -18.85 3.87 -14.03
N ASP A 72 -19.64 4.43 -14.96
CA ASP A 72 -19.30 4.49 -16.40
C ASP A 72 -18.15 5.47 -16.71
N GLY A 73 -17.79 6.31 -15.75
CA GLY A 73 -16.67 7.24 -15.86
C GLY A 73 -15.30 6.56 -15.70
N ILE A 74 -15.24 5.29 -15.30
CA ILE A 74 -13.99 4.55 -15.15
C ILE A 74 -13.59 3.93 -16.50
N SER A 75 -12.53 4.46 -17.08
CA SER A 75 -12.02 3.98 -18.36
C SER A 75 -11.12 2.75 -18.18
N GLU A 76 -10.28 2.75 -17.15
CA GLU A 76 -9.25 1.72 -16.95
C GLU A 76 -8.95 1.49 -15.46
N ILE A 77 -8.63 0.24 -15.11
CA ILE A 77 -8.10 -0.16 -13.81
C ILE A 77 -6.82 -0.97 -14.04
N LEU A 78 -5.73 -0.55 -13.41
CA LEU A 78 -4.47 -1.27 -13.40
C LEU A 78 -4.27 -1.89 -12.02
N ILE A 79 -4.14 -3.21 -11.95
CA ILE A 79 -3.85 -3.93 -10.71
C ILE A 79 -2.42 -4.45 -10.80
N ARG A 80 -1.57 -4.02 -9.86
CA ARG A 80 -0.14 -4.38 -9.82
C ARG A 80 0.17 -5.15 -8.56
N THR A 81 0.91 -6.25 -8.65
CA THR A 81 1.57 -6.80 -7.47
C THR A 81 2.76 -5.92 -7.11
N GLU A 82 2.87 -5.46 -5.87
CA GLU A 82 3.93 -4.54 -5.43
C GLU A 82 4.96 -5.26 -4.55
N LYS A 83 4.50 -5.86 -3.44
CA LYS A 83 5.38 -6.47 -2.44
C LYS A 83 4.71 -7.66 -1.78
N HIS A 84 5.51 -8.66 -1.46
CA HIS A 84 5.11 -9.73 -0.56
C HIS A 84 5.59 -9.36 0.85
N GLY A 85 4.67 -8.89 1.69
CA GLY A 85 4.93 -8.62 3.10
C GLY A 85 5.02 -9.90 3.92
N ALA A 86 5.40 -9.76 5.20
CA ALA A 86 5.46 -10.88 6.13
C ALA A 86 4.06 -11.41 6.50
N LEU A 87 3.05 -10.52 6.55
CA LEU A 87 1.67 -10.84 6.89
C LEU A 87 0.72 -10.67 5.70
N TYR A 88 1.00 -9.72 4.80
CA TYR A 88 0.07 -9.35 3.73
C TYR A 88 0.73 -9.33 2.36
N HIS A 89 -0.08 -9.60 1.35
CA HIS A 89 0.25 -9.33 -0.04
C HIS A 89 -0.20 -7.92 -0.37
N LEU A 90 0.74 -7.10 -0.85
CA LEU A 90 0.46 -5.73 -1.26
C LEU A 90 0.33 -5.68 -2.77
N ALA A 91 -0.81 -5.18 -3.21
CA ALA A 91 -1.04 -4.77 -4.59
C ALA A 91 -1.36 -3.28 -4.62
N SER A 92 -1.15 -2.64 -5.76
CA SER A 92 -1.74 -1.34 -6.02
C SER A 92 -2.85 -1.45 -7.05
N ALA A 93 -3.90 -0.65 -6.86
CA ALA A 93 -4.98 -0.48 -7.82
C ALA A 93 -5.01 0.98 -8.26
N GLU A 94 -4.73 1.22 -9.54
CA GLU A 94 -4.80 2.56 -10.12
C GLU A 94 -5.99 2.66 -11.05
N VAL A 95 -6.88 3.61 -10.74
CA VAL A 95 -8.13 3.80 -11.46
C VAL A 95 -8.07 5.08 -12.26
N PHE A 96 -8.37 4.99 -13.55
CA PHE A 96 -8.40 6.11 -14.48
C PHE A 96 -9.83 6.52 -14.78
N SER A 97 -10.12 7.82 -14.61
CA SER A 97 -11.39 8.43 -14.98
C SER A 97 -11.14 9.74 -15.75
N GLY A 98 -11.34 9.67 -17.07
CA GLY A 98 -11.04 10.80 -17.96
C GLY A 98 -9.56 11.18 -17.94
N ARG A 99 -9.24 12.34 -17.36
CA ARG A 99 -7.86 12.85 -17.23
C ARG A 99 -7.27 12.68 -15.83
N GLN A 100 -8.04 12.13 -14.89
CA GLN A 100 -7.60 11.91 -13.53
C GLN A 100 -7.28 10.44 -13.33
N SER A 101 -6.28 10.16 -12.50
CA SER A 101 -6.04 8.84 -11.96
C SER A 101 -5.91 8.91 -10.45
N MET A 102 -6.21 7.79 -9.80
CA MET A 102 -6.00 7.61 -8.37
C MET A 102 -5.41 6.23 -8.14
N LYS A 103 -4.19 6.19 -7.58
CA LYS A 103 -3.54 4.97 -7.13
C LYS A 103 -3.89 4.71 -5.66
N MET A 104 -4.17 3.46 -5.32
CA MET A 104 -4.56 3.01 -3.99
C MET A 104 -3.83 1.72 -3.64
N CYS A 105 -3.64 1.45 -2.36
CA CYS A 105 -3.05 0.22 -1.86
C CYS A 105 -4.16 -0.80 -1.56
N VAL A 106 -3.94 -2.04 -1.97
CA VAL A 106 -4.75 -3.20 -1.58
C VAL A 106 -3.86 -4.13 -0.76
N SER A 107 -4.20 -4.25 0.53
CA SER A 107 -3.57 -5.23 1.42
C SER A 107 -4.45 -6.47 1.49
N THR A 108 -3.87 -7.65 1.27
CA THR A 108 -4.60 -8.93 1.29
C THR A 108 -4.02 -9.88 2.33
N ALA A 109 -4.90 -10.48 3.12
CA ALA A 109 -4.59 -11.49 4.13
C ALA A 109 -5.28 -12.83 3.81
N VAL A 110 -4.58 -13.94 4.06
CA VAL A 110 -5.05 -15.29 3.67
C VAL A 110 -5.24 -16.21 4.87
N SER A 111 -4.35 -16.21 5.85
CA SER A 111 -4.55 -17.01 7.07
C SER A 111 -5.48 -16.32 8.06
N GLU A 112 -6.22 -17.06 8.89
CA GLU A 112 -7.15 -16.47 9.87
C GLU A 112 -6.48 -15.47 10.81
N ASN A 113 -5.22 -15.72 11.20
CA ASN A 113 -4.45 -14.79 12.01
C ASN A 113 -4.14 -13.50 11.26
N GLU A 114 -3.71 -13.58 10.00
CA GLU A 114 -3.45 -12.39 9.17
C GLU A 114 -4.75 -11.60 8.92
N LYS A 115 -5.88 -12.28 8.70
CA LYS A 115 -7.19 -11.63 8.50
C LYS A 115 -7.60 -10.85 9.75
N ALA A 116 -7.39 -11.42 10.94
CA ALA A 116 -7.68 -10.73 12.20
C ALA A 116 -6.81 -9.48 12.38
N TRP A 117 -5.52 -9.58 12.07
CA TRP A 117 -4.59 -8.45 12.13
C TRP A 117 -4.95 -7.35 11.14
N LEU A 118 -5.24 -7.70 9.88
CA LEU A 118 -5.59 -6.72 8.85
C LEU A 118 -6.86 -5.93 9.20
N ARG A 119 -7.87 -6.61 9.75
CA ARG A 119 -9.10 -5.94 10.23
C ARG A 119 -8.81 -5.00 11.39
N HIS A 120 -8.00 -5.44 12.35
CA HIS A 120 -7.61 -4.64 13.49
C HIS A 120 -6.84 -3.37 13.06
N GLU A 121 -5.87 -3.51 12.16
CA GLU A 121 -5.09 -2.37 11.63
C GLU A 121 -5.96 -1.40 10.85
N PHE A 122 -6.89 -1.90 10.03
CA PHE A 122 -7.84 -1.05 9.31
C PHE A 122 -8.70 -0.21 10.28
N ASP A 123 -9.24 -0.85 11.32
CA ASP A 123 -10.05 -0.16 12.33
C ASP A 123 -9.23 0.83 13.15
N LEU A 124 -7.97 0.49 13.46
CA LEU A 124 -7.02 1.39 14.13
C LEU A 124 -6.71 2.62 13.26
N LEU A 125 -6.40 2.43 11.98
CA LEU A 125 -6.19 3.54 11.04
C LEU A 125 -7.42 4.44 10.97
N LYS A 126 -8.62 3.85 10.97
CA LYS A 126 -9.87 4.62 10.92
C LYS A 126 -10.05 5.44 12.19
N PHE A 127 -9.80 4.84 13.35
CA PHE A 127 -9.81 5.52 14.63
C PHE A 127 -8.81 6.69 14.64
N LEU A 128 -7.55 6.46 14.29
CA LEU A 128 -6.50 7.49 14.31
C LEU A 128 -6.81 8.65 13.34
N ASN A 129 -7.28 8.35 12.13
CA ASN A 129 -7.70 9.37 11.17
C ASN A 129 -8.86 10.21 11.70
N SER A 130 -9.86 9.58 12.34
CA SER A 130 -11.03 10.30 12.88
C SER A 130 -10.71 11.12 14.13
N THR A 131 -9.80 10.65 14.98
CA THR A 131 -9.47 11.28 16.27
C THR A 131 -8.53 12.46 16.09
N PHE A 132 -7.50 12.30 15.25
CA PHE A 132 -6.44 13.31 15.11
C PHE A 132 -6.59 14.19 13.87
N ALA A 133 -7.23 13.69 12.80
CA ALA A 133 -7.38 14.38 11.52
C ALA A 133 -6.06 14.95 10.95
N LEU A 134 -4.97 14.20 11.15
CA LEU A 134 -3.62 14.56 10.69
C LEU A 134 -3.25 13.83 9.39
N PRO A 135 -2.53 14.47 8.47
CA PRO A 135 -2.24 13.91 7.14
C PRO A 135 -0.97 13.06 7.13
N TYR A 136 -0.73 12.25 8.17
CA TYR A 136 0.53 11.50 8.34
C TYR A 136 0.37 9.99 8.24
N LEU A 137 -0.87 9.49 8.22
CA LEU A 137 -1.24 8.09 8.08
C LEU A 137 -2.02 7.90 6.79
N PRO A 138 -2.02 6.69 6.19
CA PRO A 138 -2.87 6.39 5.05
C PRO A 138 -4.33 6.57 5.44
N VAL A 139 -5.13 7.11 4.54
CA VAL A 139 -6.59 7.11 4.71
C VAL A 139 -7.14 5.69 4.45
N PRO A 140 -7.86 5.07 5.40
CA PRO A 140 -8.52 3.79 5.18
C PRO A 140 -9.85 4.04 4.46
N TYR A 141 -10.02 3.47 3.26
CA TYR A 141 -11.21 3.67 2.45
C TYR A 141 -12.31 2.65 2.76
N PHE A 142 -12.03 1.37 2.55
CA PHE A 142 -12.94 0.29 2.90
C PHE A 142 -12.22 -1.06 3.02
N GLN A 143 -12.84 -2.01 3.72
CA GLN A 143 -12.38 -3.39 3.83
C GLN A 143 -13.50 -4.39 3.58
N GLY A 144 -13.16 -5.67 3.42
CA GLY A 144 -14.10 -6.78 3.40
C GLY A 144 -13.49 -8.08 2.96
N ASP A 145 -14.33 -9.12 2.93
CA ASP A 145 -13.93 -10.46 2.55
C ASP A 145 -14.37 -10.75 1.12
N THR A 146 -13.50 -11.41 0.35
CA THR A 146 -13.76 -11.88 -1.01
C THR A 146 -13.60 -13.39 -1.04
N ARG A 147 -14.62 -14.09 -1.53
CA ARG A 147 -14.56 -15.55 -1.70
C ARG A 147 -13.96 -15.88 -3.05
N VAL A 148 -13.04 -16.83 -3.05
CA VAL A 148 -12.46 -17.43 -4.24
C VAL A 148 -12.93 -18.86 -4.32
N HIS A 149 -13.55 -19.20 -5.45
CA HIS A 149 -14.06 -20.53 -5.74
C HIS A 149 -13.20 -21.15 -6.83
N SER A 150 -12.64 -22.33 -6.56
CA SER A 150 -11.85 -23.10 -7.52
C SER A 150 -12.30 -24.56 -7.53
N ASP A 151 -11.95 -25.30 -8.57
CA ASP A 151 -12.22 -26.74 -8.66
C ASP A 151 -11.55 -27.55 -7.53
N HIS A 152 -10.57 -26.96 -6.85
CA HIS A 152 -9.75 -27.59 -5.81
C HIS A 152 -10.11 -27.15 -4.39
N GLY A 153 -11.05 -26.21 -4.24
CA GLY A 153 -11.51 -25.72 -2.94
C GLY A 153 -11.98 -24.27 -2.96
N ASP A 154 -12.53 -23.88 -1.82
CA ASP A 154 -12.95 -22.51 -1.55
C ASP A 154 -11.97 -21.85 -0.58
N GLU A 155 -11.61 -20.60 -0.84
CA GLU A 155 -10.85 -19.75 0.08
C GLU A 155 -11.57 -18.41 0.28
N SER A 156 -11.36 -17.77 1.43
CA SER A 156 -11.81 -16.41 1.68
C SER A 156 -10.61 -15.53 1.94
N LEU A 157 -10.44 -14.47 1.16
CA LEU A 157 -9.38 -13.48 1.35
C LEU A 157 -9.97 -12.25 2.06
N THR A 158 -9.29 -11.74 3.08
CA THR A 158 -9.66 -10.43 3.66
C THR A 158 -8.81 -9.36 3.00
N MET A 159 -9.45 -8.31 2.49
CA MET A 159 -8.79 -7.22 1.80
C MET A 159 -9.15 -5.87 2.41
N SER A 160 -8.20 -4.95 2.41
CA SER A 160 -8.42 -3.55 2.71
C SER A 160 -7.87 -2.64 1.61
N LEU A 161 -8.61 -1.57 1.33
CA LEU A 161 -8.23 -0.51 0.40
C LEU A 161 -7.85 0.74 1.20
N THR A 162 -6.62 1.21 1.01
CA THR A 162 -6.08 2.40 1.68
C THR A 162 -5.41 3.34 0.69
N GLU A 163 -5.12 4.56 1.14
CA GLU A 163 -4.35 5.54 0.37
C GLU A 163 -2.99 4.98 -0.05
N TRP A 164 -2.63 5.22 -1.32
CA TRP A 164 -1.27 5.06 -1.79
C TRP A 164 -0.54 6.39 -1.71
N PHE A 165 0.59 6.42 -1.02
CA PHE A 165 1.42 7.62 -0.93
C PHE A 165 2.28 7.79 -2.20
N GLU A 166 1.73 8.48 -3.18
CA GLU A 166 2.41 8.76 -4.46
C GLU A 166 3.67 9.63 -4.26
N ASP A 167 4.76 9.27 -4.95
CA ASP A 167 6.09 9.89 -4.81
C ASP A 167 6.73 9.77 -3.40
N TYR A 168 6.30 8.83 -2.57
CA TYR A 168 7.00 8.49 -1.32
C TYR A 168 7.80 7.20 -1.46
N HIS A 169 8.90 7.14 -0.73
CA HIS A 169 9.89 6.07 -0.86
C HIS A 169 10.28 5.52 0.50
N GLU A 170 10.47 4.20 0.57
CA GLU A 170 11.16 3.55 1.68
C GLU A 170 12.60 4.09 1.77
N TRP A 171 13.17 4.03 2.97
CA TRP A 171 14.56 4.41 3.20
C TRP A 171 15.19 3.54 4.28
N HIS A 172 16.50 3.37 4.19
CA HIS A 172 17.26 2.51 5.08
C HIS A 172 18.59 3.13 5.46
N LEU A 173 19.18 2.66 6.56
CA LEU A 173 20.56 2.97 6.87
C LEU A 173 21.49 2.07 6.04
N SER A 174 22.39 2.67 5.29
CA SER A 174 23.34 1.95 4.43
C SER A 174 24.74 2.56 4.55
N MET A 175 25.76 1.76 4.29
CA MET A 175 27.14 2.23 4.25
C MET A 175 27.40 2.96 2.94
N ASP A 176 27.84 4.22 3.02
CA ASP A 176 28.30 4.96 1.85
C ASP A 176 29.72 4.53 1.51
N GLU A 177 29.88 3.76 0.44
CA GLU A 177 31.17 3.21 -0.01
C GLU A 177 32.22 4.29 -0.28
N LYS A 178 31.80 5.52 -0.63
CA LYS A 178 32.72 6.64 -0.87
C LYS A 178 33.23 7.29 0.41
N GLY A 179 32.50 7.15 1.51
CA GLY A 179 32.75 7.88 2.76
C GLY A 179 33.03 7.01 3.99
N GLY A 180 32.84 5.69 3.89
CA GLY A 180 33.00 4.75 5.02
C GLY A 180 32.06 5.04 6.20
N LYS A 181 30.97 5.78 5.97
CA LYS A 181 30.04 6.21 7.02
C LYS A 181 28.63 5.70 6.72
N GLN A 182 27.91 5.33 7.77
CA GLN A 182 26.50 5.00 7.66
C GLN A 182 25.70 6.27 7.34
N ARG A 183 24.82 6.18 6.35
CA ARG A 183 23.96 7.27 5.88
C ARG A 183 22.56 6.73 5.56
N ILE A 184 21.60 7.65 5.48
CA ILE A 184 20.25 7.34 4.98
C ILE A 184 20.33 7.17 3.46
N CYS A 185 19.90 6.01 2.99
CA CYS A 185 19.70 5.68 1.58
C CYS A 185 18.20 5.63 1.30
N ILE A 186 17.72 6.54 0.46
CA ILE A 186 16.33 6.61 0.01
C ILE A 186 16.19 5.73 -1.23
N TRP A 187 15.24 4.79 -1.17
CA TRP A 187 14.98 3.82 -2.22
C TRP A 187 13.98 4.36 -3.23
N ASP A 188 14.37 5.43 -3.92
CA ASP A 188 13.63 5.91 -5.09
C ASP A 188 13.91 4.97 -6.26
N LEU A 189 13.04 3.99 -6.47
CA LEU A 189 13.21 2.99 -7.53
C LEU A 189 13.10 3.58 -8.94
N GLN A 190 12.50 4.77 -9.09
CA GLN A 190 12.35 5.43 -10.39
C GLN A 190 13.62 6.22 -10.76
N ARG A 191 14.21 6.94 -9.80
CA ARG A 191 15.42 7.75 -10.03
C ARG A 191 16.71 7.04 -9.64
N GLY A 192 16.59 5.90 -8.99
CA GLY A 192 17.69 5.14 -8.41
C GLY A 192 17.93 5.49 -6.94
N LEU A 193 18.65 4.58 -6.27
CA LEU A 193 19.05 4.74 -4.87
C LEU A 193 19.84 6.04 -4.68
N CYS A 194 19.45 6.83 -3.69
CA CYS A 194 20.14 8.09 -3.40
C CYS A 194 20.41 8.26 -1.91
N PHE A 195 21.61 8.77 -1.58
CA PHE A 195 21.96 9.08 -0.20
C PHE A 195 21.50 10.48 0.18
N ALA A 196 20.75 10.59 1.28
CA ALA A 196 20.36 11.87 1.84
C ALA A 196 21.59 12.64 2.35
N SER A 197 21.59 13.97 2.16
CA SER A 197 22.51 14.88 2.83
C SER A 197 22.33 14.84 4.35
N LYS A 198 23.23 15.50 5.10
CA LYS A 198 23.11 15.53 6.57
C LYS A 198 21.87 16.31 7.01
N GLU A 199 21.59 17.40 6.30
CA GLU A 199 20.46 18.29 6.53
C GLU A 199 19.14 17.56 6.24
N GLU A 200 19.07 16.82 5.13
CA GLU A 200 17.91 15.98 4.82
C GLU A 200 17.73 14.86 5.84
N GLY A 201 18.81 14.19 6.24
CA GLY A 201 18.75 13.15 7.26
C GLY A 201 18.23 13.67 8.61
N PHE A 202 18.71 14.83 9.05
CA PHE A 202 18.20 15.50 10.25
C PHE A 202 16.71 15.82 10.11
N GLU A 203 16.28 16.37 8.98
CA GLU A 203 14.89 16.73 8.73
C GLU A 203 13.97 15.50 8.74
N ILE A 204 14.40 14.37 8.16
CA ILE A 204 13.66 13.09 8.21
C ILE A 204 13.40 12.70 9.67
N PHE A 205 14.44 12.62 10.50
CA PHE A 205 14.27 12.26 11.91
C PHE A 205 13.42 13.27 12.68
N ARG A 206 13.59 14.59 12.42
CA ARG A 206 12.79 15.64 13.03
C ARG A 206 11.30 15.48 12.72
N GLN A 207 10.96 15.16 11.46
CA GLN A 207 9.59 14.91 11.03
C GLN A 207 9.02 13.63 11.65
N ILE A 208 9.81 12.55 11.72
CA ILE A 208 9.40 11.30 12.40
C ILE A 208 9.04 11.58 13.86
N SER A 209 9.93 12.27 14.60
CA SER A 209 9.66 12.64 15.99
C SER A 209 8.41 13.51 16.12
N LYS A 210 8.19 14.44 15.18
CA LYS A 210 6.97 15.26 15.12
C LYS A 210 5.73 14.39 14.94
N VAL A 211 5.72 13.48 13.96
CA VAL A 211 4.58 12.59 13.67
C VAL A 211 4.23 11.77 14.91
N LEU A 212 5.21 11.08 15.51
CA LEU A 212 5.00 10.27 16.71
C LEU A 212 4.48 11.08 17.90
N THR A 213 5.00 12.30 18.09
CA THR A 213 4.56 13.20 19.15
C THR A 213 3.13 13.69 18.94
N LEU A 214 2.73 13.93 17.68
CA LEU A 214 1.38 14.40 17.37
C LEU A 214 0.30 13.32 17.59
N TYR A 215 0.66 12.04 17.46
CA TYR A 215 -0.23 10.92 17.76
C TYR A 215 -0.18 10.44 19.21
N TYR A 216 0.62 11.08 20.06
CA TYR A 216 0.69 10.75 21.46
C TYR A 216 -0.53 11.32 22.20
N ASP A 217 -1.34 10.46 22.82
CA ASP A 217 -2.46 10.91 23.66
C ASP A 217 -1.94 11.18 25.07
N THR A 218 -1.88 12.44 25.47
CA THR A 218 -1.40 12.86 26.80
C THR A 218 -2.38 12.54 27.94
N ARG A 219 -3.62 12.14 27.66
CA ARG A 219 -4.61 11.79 28.68
C ARG A 219 -4.42 10.34 29.13
N ASP A 220 -4.33 9.44 28.15
CA ASP A 220 -4.28 7.99 28.39
C ASP A 220 -2.88 7.40 28.15
N PHE A 221 -1.90 8.24 27.76
CA PHE A 221 -0.52 7.87 27.47
C PHE A 221 -0.39 6.84 26.32
N ASN A 222 -1.42 6.77 25.46
CA ASN A 222 -1.40 5.93 24.26
C ASN A 222 -0.39 6.48 23.26
N GLN A 223 0.38 5.56 22.66
CA GLN A 223 1.42 5.88 21.69
C GLN A 223 1.44 4.85 20.57
N ILE A 224 1.93 5.27 19.41
CA ILE A 224 2.25 4.35 18.31
C ILE A 224 3.52 3.59 18.71
N TYR A 225 3.42 2.26 18.84
CA TYR A 225 4.51 1.36 19.21
C TYR A 225 4.16 -0.11 18.86
N PRO A 226 5.14 -0.94 18.48
CA PRO A 226 6.54 -0.61 18.20
C PRO A 226 6.69 0.06 16.83
N TRP A 227 7.75 0.84 16.67
CA TRP A 227 8.18 1.34 15.37
C TRP A 227 9.70 1.26 15.29
N HIS A 228 10.21 1.12 14.07
CA HIS A 228 11.62 0.97 13.72
C HIS A 228 11.95 1.95 12.60
N HIS A 229 12.81 2.93 12.91
CA HIS A 229 13.16 4.02 12.00
C HIS A 229 13.55 3.58 10.58
N ALA A 230 14.30 2.48 10.43
CA ALA A 230 14.88 2.06 9.15
C ALA A 230 14.34 0.72 8.63
N ALA A 231 13.13 0.32 9.04
CA ALA A 231 12.52 -0.97 8.68
C ALA A 231 11.31 -0.85 7.74
N GLY A 232 11.01 0.34 7.23
CA GLY A 232 9.90 0.58 6.30
C GLY A 232 8.68 1.25 6.93
N ASP A 233 8.63 1.46 8.24
CA ASP A 233 7.50 2.09 8.94
C ASP A 233 7.28 3.56 8.55
N PHE A 234 8.33 4.24 8.10
CA PHE A 234 8.24 5.61 7.63
C PHE A 234 8.73 5.71 6.19
N ILE A 235 7.96 6.45 5.39
CA ILE A 235 8.31 6.75 4.01
C ILE A 235 8.55 8.24 3.83
N VAL A 236 9.44 8.57 2.90
CA VAL A 236 9.91 9.93 2.69
C VAL A 236 9.64 10.37 1.26
N ARG A 237 9.22 11.61 1.10
CA ARG A 237 9.18 12.29 -0.20
C ARG A 237 10.11 13.48 -0.18
N ARG A 238 10.88 13.62 -1.26
CA ARG A 238 11.75 14.76 -1.51
C ARG A 238 11.26 15.50 -2.75
N LYS A 239 10.76 16.72 -2.56
CA LYS A 239 10.28 17.55 -3.66
C LYS A 239 10.64 19.01 -3.43
N ASP A 240 11.27 19.64 -4.41
CA ASP A 240 11.63 21.07 -4.39
C ASP A 240 12.43 21.48 -3.13
N GLY A 241 13.31 20.60 -2.65
CA GLY A 241 14.11 20.80 -1.44
C GLY A 241 13.36 20.59 -0.11
N ILE A 242 12.08 20.22 -0.17
CA ILE A 242 11.25 19.92 1.00
C ILE A 242 11.23 18.40 1.23
N ILE A 243 11.46 18.01 2.47
CA ILE A 243 11.28 16.65 2.96
C ILE A 243 9.92 16.56 3.65
N ASP A 244 9.13 15.58 3.25
CA ASP A 244 7.88 15.22 3.90
C ASP A 244 7.91 13.74 4.29
N VAL A 245 7.34 13.41 5.45
CA VAL A 245 7.37 12.07 6.03
C VAL A 245 5.96 11.61 6.36
N LYS A 246 5.67 10.34 6.05
CA LYS A 246 4.45 9.64 6.44
C LYS A 246 4.80 8.36 7.20
N LEU A 247 3.88 7.91 8.03
CA LEU A 247 3.90 6.62 8.69
C LEU A 247 3.01 5.66 7.88
N THR A 248 3.47 4.43 7.67
CA THR A 248 2.77 3.39 6.88
C THR A 248 2.18 2.31 7.75
#